data_AF-A0A1J9RPX0-F1
#
_entry.id   AF-A0A1J9RPX0-F1
#
_cell.length_a   1.000
_cell.length_b   1.000
_cell.length_c   1.000
_cell.angle_alpha   90.00
_cell.angle_beta   90.00
_cell.angle_gamma   90.00
#
_symmetry.space_group_name_H-M   'P 1'
#
loop_
_entity.id
_entity.type
_entity.pdbx_description
1 polymer ?
#
loop_
_entity_poly.entity_id
_entity_poly.type
_entity_poly.pdbx_seq_one_letter_code
_entity_poly.pdbx_strand_id
1 'polypeptide(L)'
;MPPLSLATSQSFGRKRKRHVSASSARSSRNVATFSASTRDQLFDLYRSEAYACWHCNAKPADAAHVITRRDVQFDAYKSAGLLTIDALSDLKNAVPLCPLCHRNFDDHNNPGFVFFPAGLAYFRMHEERDAQRRTEKYRLTGAPVARIAPSAIDYLEHHTRNGLVDEDSVGGMYERYVLFDYLPNVAGAAPILGQIGGPAPWHGDPMAALRRAFAASSSSIPSGSSWRRKKELVELRLLYEKTDMSYKAIDNLASEVQLSPDNDPRSERTTCWFVEIWVSISTWTFSCSSGPSLTLKVPLFIFF
;
A
#
# COMPACT_ATOMS: atom_id res chain seq x y z
N MET A 1 -43.35 -19.30 69.07
CA MET A 1 -42.41 -20.00 69.96
C MET A 1 -42.51 -21.51 69.70
N PRO A 2 -41.42 -22.29 69.78
CA PRO A 2 -40.04 -22.06 69.35
C PRO A 2 -39.53 -23.34 68.57
N PRO A 3 -38.22 -23.69 68.45
CA PRO A 3 -37.59 -24.05 67.17
C PRO A 3 -36.84 -25.42 67.22
N LEU A 4 -35.84 -25.60 66.34
CA LEU A 4 -34.68 -26.55 66.32
C LEU A 4 -34.69 -27.38 65.01
N SER A 5 -33.60 -27.59 64.27
CA SER A 5 -32.16 -27.58 64.57
C SER A 5 -31.32 -27.48 63.29
N LEU A 6 -30.16 -26.83 63.39
CA LEU A 6 -29.06 -26.87 62.42
C LEU A 6 -28.48 -28.28 62.26
N ALA A 7 -28.04 -28.61 61.04
CA ALA A 7 -26.97 -29.58 60.82
C ALA A 7 -25.97 -29.00 59.80
N THR A 8 -24.83 -28.59 60.32
CA THR A 8 -23.63 -28.15 59.61
C THR A 8 -22.87 -29.40 59.14
N SER A 9 -22.65 -29.56 57.82
CA SER A 9 -21.68 -30.53 57.31
C SER A 9 -20.53 -29.79 56.61
N GLN A 10 -19.41 -29.72 57.33
CA GLN A 10 -18.12 -29.30 56.79
C GLN A 10 -17.57 -30.43 55.91
N SER A 11 -17.36 -30.16 54.62
CA SER A 11 -16.60 -31.04 53.74
C SER A 11 -15.22 -30.42 53.49
N PHE A 12 -14.20 -31.07 54.04
CA PHE A 12 -12.79 -30.74 53.85
C PHE A 12 -12.32 -31.31 52.50
N GLY A 13 -12.40 -30.48 51.45
CA GLY A 13 -11.85 -30.78 50.12
C GLY A 13 -10.39 -30.38 49.98
N ARG A 14 -9.50 -31.38 49.95
CA ARG A 14 -8.05 -31.32 49.74
C ARG A 14 -7.56 -30.26 48.73
N LYS A 15 -6.63 -29.40 49.17
CA LYS A 15 -5.72 -28.59 48.34
C LYS A 15 -4.91 -29.50 47.40
N ARG A 16 -5.23 -29.48 46.11
CA ARG A 16 -4.40 -30.05 45.05
C ARG A 16 -3.37 -29.00 44.64
N LYS A 17 -2.10 -29.19 45.04
CA LYS A 17 -0.95 -28.39 44.57
C LYS A 17 -0.88 -28.53 43.05
N ARG A 18 -1.21 -27.46 42.31
CA ARG A 18 -0.88 -27.37 40.88
C ARG A 18 0.63 -27.15 40.77
N HIS A 19 1.29 -28.10 40.12
CA HIS A 19 2.64 -27.92 39.59
C HIS A 19 2.65 -26.67 38.72
N VAL A 20 3.52 -25.72 39.07
CA VAL A 20 3.92 -24.63 38.19
C VAL A 20 4.85 -25.26 37.15
N SER A 21 4.28 -25.72 36.05
CA SER A 21 5.06 -25.97 34.85
C SER A 21 5.46 -24.61 34.31
N ALA A 22 6.77 -24.33 34.35
CA ALA A 22 7.40 -23.22 33.64
C ALA A 22 7.22 -23.45 32.14
N SER A 23 6.04 -23.09 31.64
CA SER A 23 5.77 -22.99 30.21
C SER A 23 6.54 -21.78 29.72
N SER A 24 7.53 -22.05 28.88
CA SER A 24 8.34 -21.11 28.13
C SER A 24 7.58 -19.82 27.83
N ALA A 25 8.22 -18.68 28.13
CA ALA A 25 7.83 -17.38 27.63
C ALA A 25 7.78 -17.43 26.10
N ARG A 26 6.64 -17.89 25.56
CA ARG A 26 6.21 -17.56 24.22
C ARG A 26 6.03 -16.06 24.29
N SER A 27 7.05 -15.33 23.80
CA SER A 27 6.95 -13.93 23.44
C SER A 27 5.57 -13.72 22.83
N SER A 28 4.67 -13.12 23.59
CA SER A 28 3.40 -12.67 23.10
C SER A 28 3.77 -11.65 22.05
N ARG A 29 3.77 -12.07 20.78
CA ARG A 29 3.72 -11.16 19.65
C ARG A 29 2.57 -10.21 19.99
N ASN A 30 2.91 -9.02 20.45
CA ASN A 30 1.95 -7.97 20.77
C ASN A 30 1.09 -7.84 19.51
N VAL A 31 -0.13 -8.36 19.58
CA VAL A 31 -1.06 -8.29 18.47
C VAL A 31 -1.39 -6.82 18.35
N ALA A 32 -0.74 -6.12 17.41
CA ALA A 32 -0.80 -4.67 17.24
C ALA A 32 -2.25 -4.21 17.19
N THR A 33 -2.76 -3.81 18.36
CA THR A 33 -4.11 -3.29 18.55
C THR A 33 -3.95 -1.80 18.71
N PHE A 34 -4.89 -1.02 18.16
CA PHE A 34 -4.88 0.42 18.38
C PHE A 34 -5.01 0.69 19.89
N SER A 35 -4.14 1.55 20.42
CA SER A 35 -4.27 2.01 21.80
C SER A 35 -5.57 2.83 21.94
N ALA A 36 -6.01 3.05 23.18
CA ALA A 36 -7.12 3.96 23.46
C ALA A 36 -6.84 5.36 22.87
N SER A 37 -5.62 5.88 23.06
CA SER A 37 -5.24 7.19 22.52
C SER A 37 -5.31 7.27 20.99
N THR A 38 -4.89 6.23 20.27
CA THR A 38 -5.00 6.20 18.79
C THR A 38 -6.45 6.16 18.35
N ARG A 39 -7.31 5.42 19.07
CA ARG A 39 -8.76 5.40 18.79
C ARG A 39 -9.40 6.76 19.03
N ASP A 40 -9.07 7.42 20.13
CA ASP A 40 -9.62 8.74 20.45
C ASP A 40 -9.20 9.77 19.39
N GLN A 41 -7.91 9.80 19.04
CA GLN A 41 -7.40 10.63 17.95
C GLN A 41 -8.09 10.35 16.62
N LEU A 42 -8.35 9.07 16.29
CA LEU A 42 -9.06 8.70 15.08
C LEU A 42 -10.45 9.33 15.01
N PHE A 43 -11.23 9.27 16.10
CA PHE A 43 -12.59 9.80 16.08
C PHE A 43 -12.62 11.33 16.17
N ASP A 44 -11.65 11.95 16.84
CA ASP A 44 -11.49 13.41 16.90
C ASP A 44 -11.25 14.03 15.51
N LEU A 45 -10.51 13.33 14.64
CA LEU A 45 -10.25 13.78 13.26
C LEU A 45 -11.54 13.98 12.44
N TYR A 46 -12.60 13.22 12.73
CA TYR A 46 -13.86 13.26 11.98
C TYR A 46 -14.93 14.16 12.61
N ARG A 47 -14.62 14.86 13.72
CA ARG A 47 -15.46 15.89 14.36
C ARG A 47 -16.96 15.55 14.42
N SER A 48 -17.79 16.19 13.60
CA SER A 48 -19.26 16.02 13.54
C SER A 48 -19.68 14.61 13.11
N GLU A 49 -18.80 13.89 12.40
CA GLU A 49 -18.98 12.51 11.97
C GLU A 49 -18.23 11.53 12.88
N ALA A 50 -17.84 11.94 14.08
CA ALA A 50 -17.26 11.03 15.07
C ALA A 50 -18.17 9.80 15.25
N TYR A 51 -17.52 8.64 15.30
CA TYR A 51 -18.11 7.30 15.36
C TYR A 51 -19.00 6.91 14.18
N ALA A 52 -19.04 7.68 13.09
CA ALA A 52 -19.64 7.25 11.84
C ALA A 52 -18.73 6.28 11.08
N CYS A 53 -19.34 5.31 10.42
CA CYS A 53 -18.64 4.45 9.48
C CYS A 53 -18.22 5.26 8.26
N TRP A 54 -16.93 5.33 7.98
CA TRP A 54 -16.37 6.02 6.82
C TRP A 54 -16.91 5.48 5.48
N HIS A 55 -17.34 4.21 5.45
CA HIS A 55 -17.89 3.58 4.25
C HIS A 55 -19.39 3.84 4.05
N CYS A 56 -20.23 3.63 5.08
CA CYS A 56 -21.69 3.62 4.96
C CYS A 56 -22.42 4.56 5.92
N ASN A 57 -21.70 5.38 6.68
CA ASN A 57 -22.21 6.34 7.67
C ASN A 57 -22.97 5.75 8.88
N ALA A 58 -23.10 4.42 8.98
CA ALA A 58 -23.72 3.76 10.14
C ALA A 58 -22.92 3.97 11.43
N LYS A 59 -23.61 4.01 12.58
CA LYS A 59 -23.02 4.14 13.93
C LYS A 59 -23.41 2.93 14.80
N PRO A 60 -22.58 2.53 15.79
CA PRO A 60 -21.23 3.03 16.07
C PRO A 60 -20.17 2.41 15.16
N ALA A 61 -19.10 3.15 14.89
CA ALA A 61 -17.89 2.67 14.23
C ALA A 61 -16.79 2.26 15.22
N ASP A 62 -15.92 1.37 14.79
CA ASP A 62 -14.68 0.96 15.46
C ASP A 62 -13.48 1.18 14.53
N ALA A 63 -12.27 1.21 15.09
CA ALA A 63 -11.04 1.41 14.34
C ALA A 63 -10.60 0.13 13.61
N ALA A 64 -10.67 0.13 12.27
CA ALA A 64 -10.21 -0.96 11.42
C ALA A 64 -8.81 -0.69 10.87
N HIS A 65 -8.04 -1.75 10.63
CA HIS A 65 -6.69 -1.65 10.03
C HIS A 65 -6.80 -1.71 8.50
N VAL A 66 -6.22 -0.74 7.78
CA VAL A 66 -6.20 -0.74 6.32
C VAL A 66 -5.29 -1.84 5.78
N ILE A 67 -4.04 -1.86 6.24
CA ILE A 67 -3.18 -3.03 6.14
C ILE A 67 -3.48 -3.93 7.33
N THR A 68 -4.06 -5.10 7.03
CA THR A 68 -4.47 -6.05 8.05
C THR A 68 -3.27 -6.61 8.81
N ARG A 69 -3.52 -7.08 10.04
CA ARG A 69 -2.52 -7.84 10.82
C ARG A 69 -2.11 -9.17 10.18
N ARG A 70 -2.84 -9.63 9.17
CA ARG A 70 -2.56 -10.86 8.42
C ARG A 70 -1.75 -10.59 7.15
N ASP A 71 -1.47 -9.33 6.81
CA ASP A 71 -0.67 -9.00 5.64
C ASP A 71 0.80 -9.34 5.91
N VAL A 72 1.22 -10.48 5.38
CA VAL A 72 2.60 -10.98 5.52
C VAL A 72 3.62 -10.15 4.75
N GLN A 73 3.18 -9.22 3.89
CA GLN A 73 4.06 -8.36 3.10
C GLN A 73 4.31 -6.99 3.73
N PHE A 74 3.74 -6.70 4.92
CA PHE A 74 3.91 -5.42 5.60
C PHE A 74 5.38 -5.01 5.75
N ASP A 75 6.20 -5.88 6.36
CA ASP A 75 7.62 -5.58 6.60
C ASP A 75 8.42 -5.46 5.30
N ALA A 76 8.07 -6.24 4.28
CA ALA A 76 8.70 -6.18 2.97
C ALA A 76 8.40 -4.85 2.25
N TYR A 77 7.14 -4.40 2.30
CA TYR A 77 6.73 -3.11 1.73
C TYR A 77 7.36 -1.94 2.49
N LYS A 78 7.40 -2.02 3.83
CA LYS A 78 8.08 -1.02 4.66
C LYS A 78 9.57 -0.93 4.30
N SER A 79 10.26 -2.06 4.23
CA SER A 79 11.68 -2.13 3.89
C SER A 79 11.98 -1.66 2.46
N ALA A 80 11.03 -1.82 1.54
CA ALA A 80 11.12 -1.33 0.16
C ALA A 80 10.80 0.17 0.00
N GLY A 81 10.55 0.89 1.11
CA GLY A 81 10.19 2.31 1.09
C GLY A 81 8.84 2.59 0.43
N LEU A 82 7.94 1.60 0.40
CA LEU A 82 6.59 1.71 -0.17
C LEU A 82 5.55 2.17 0.86
N LEU A 83 5.87 2.14 2.15
CA LEU A 83 4.96 2.55 3.23
C LEU A 83 5.61 3.63 4.07
N THR A 84 4.80 4.59 4.52
CA THR A 84 5.19 5.66 5.44
C THR A 84 4.67 5.42 6.87
N ILE A 85 4.00 4.29 7.09
CA ILE A 85 3.52 3.85 8.40
C ILE A 85 4.59 3.03 9.14
N ASP A 86 4.76 3.34 10.42
CA ASP A 86 5.81 2.70 11.22
C ASP A 86 5.39 1.39 11.86
N ALA A 87 4.12 1.33 12.26
CA ALA A 87 3.53 0.17 12.91
C ALA A 87 2.11 -0.07 12.38
N LEU A 88 1.64 -1.31 12.47
CA LEU A 88 0.26 -1.64 12.10
C LEU A 88 -0.78 -0.88 12.96
N SER A 89 -0.41 -0.51 14.19
CA SER A 89 -1.24 0.27 15.12
C SER A 89 -1.10 1.79 14.94
N ASP A 90 -0.41 2.26 13.89
CA ASP A 90 -0.30 3.69 13.57
C ASP A 90 -1.68 4.25 13.17
N LEU A 91 -1.97 5.49 13.61
CA LEU A 91 -3.18 6.22 13.24
C LEU A 91 -3.36 6.26 11.72
N LYS A 92 -2.27 6.42 10.96
CA LYS A 92 -2.29 6.46 9.49
C LYS A 92 -2.74 5.13 8.84
N ASN A 93 -2.79 4.04 9.60
CA ASN A 93 -3.31 2.75 9.14
C ASN A 93 -4.75 2.50 9.62
N ALA A 94 -5.39 3.48 10.26
CA ALA A 94 -6.71 3.34 10.85
C ALA A 94 -7.83 3.94 9.98
N VAL A 95 -8.98 3.29 9.95
CA VAL A 95 -10.21 3.81 9.31
C VAL A 95 -11.43 3.45 10.17
N PRO A 96 -12.36 4.39 10.44
CA PRO A 96 -13.51 4.09 11.28
C PRO A 96 -14.58 3.34 10.48
N LEU A 97 -14.93 2.12 10.89
CA LEU A 97 -15.93 1.28 10.22
C LEU A 97 -16.95 0.70 11.20
N CYS A 98 -18.23 0.66 10.83
CA CYS A 98 -19.24 -0.07 11.61
C CYS A 98 -18.94 -1.58 11.60
N PRO A 99 -19.45 -2.37 12.57
CA PRO A 99 -19.16 -3.80 12.66
C PRO A 99 -19.38 -4.60 11.37
N LEU A 100 -20.41 -4.25 10.59
CA LEU A 100 -20.71 -4.90 9.31
C LEU A 100 -19.63 -4.61 8.26
N CYS A 101 -19.29 -3.32 8.07
CA CYS A 101 -18.27 -2.92 7.10
C CYS A 101 -16.88 -3.40 7.54
N HIS A 102 -16.56 -3.32 8.84
CA HIS A 102 -15.30 -3.79 9.39
C HIS A 102 -15.07 -5.29 9.11
N ARG A 103 -16.07 -6.14 9.39
CA ARG A 103 -15.98 -7.58 9.09
C ARG A 103 -15.73 -7.86 7.60
N ASN A 104 -16.42 -7.13 6.73
CA ASN A 104 -16.27 -7.27 5.28
C ASN A 104 -14.97 -6.61 4.77
N PHE A 105 -14.39 -5.68 5.52
CA PHE A 105 -13.11 -5.07 5.21
C PHE A 105 -11.92 -5.88 5.73
N ASP A 106 -12.07 -6.74 6.73
CA ASP A 106 -10.94 -7.45 7.35
C ASP A 106 -10.41 -8.63 6.54
N ASP A 107 -11.20 -9.17 5.61
CA ASP A 107 -10.73 -10.26 4.74
C ASP A 107 -9.67 -9.72 3.78
N HIS A 108 -8.41 -10.11 3.99
CA HIS A 108 -7.28 -9.67 3.18
C HIS A 108 -7.37 -10.19 1.73
N ASN A 109 -7.84 -11.43 1.56
CA ASN A 109 -7.85 -12.11 0.27
C ASN A 109 -9.13 -11.84 -0.50
N ASN A 110 -10.25 -11.67 0.22
CA ASN A 110 -11.56 -11.48 -0.39
C ASN A 110 -12.40 -10.41 0.32
N PRO A 111 -11.95 -9.15 0.36
CA PRO A 111 -12.68 -8.09 1.04
C PRO A 111 -14.03 -7.82 0.35
N GLY A 112 -15.06 -7.53 1.13
CA GLY A 112 -16.37 -7.06 0.66
C GLY A 112 -16.34 -5.66 0.06
N PHE A 113 -15.39 -4.82 0.46
CA PHE A 113 -15.12 -3.56 -0.22
C PHE A 113 -13.63 -3.18 -0.12
N VAL A 114 -13.19 -2.35 -1.06
CA VAL A 114 -11.88 -1.70 -1.01
C VAL A 114 -12.02 -0.21 -1.25
N PHE A 115 -10.99 0.54 -0.90
CA PHE A 115 -10.86 1.93 -1.28
C PHE A 115 -9.42 2.24 -1.65
N PHE A 116 -9.24 3.23 -2.50
CA PHE A 116 -7.93 3.68 -2.98
C PHE A 116 -8.01 5.14 -3.42
N PRO A 117 -6.86 5.82 -3.54
CA PRO A 117 -6.82 7.23 -3.91
C PRO A 117 -7.58 7.51 -5.23
N ALA A 118 -8.42 8.55 -5.24
CA ALA A 118 -9.19 8.92 -6.43
C ALA A 118 -8.27 9.42 -7.57
N GLY A 119 -7.12 10.00 -7.22
CA GLY A 119 -6.14 10.58 -8.13
C GLY A 119 -4.97 9.66 -8.45
N LEU A 120 -5.19 8.49 -9.05
CA LEU A 120 -4.11 7.53 -9.37
C LEU A 120 -2.99 8.12 -10.25
N ALA A 121 -3.30 9.11 -11.08
CA ALA A 121 -2.31 9.81 -11.90
C ALA A 121 -1.21 10.50 -11.07
N TYR A 122 -1.55 11.02 -9.89
CA TYR A 122 -0.57 11.61 -8.96
C TYR A 122 0.48 10.58 -8.55
N PHE A 123 0.05 9.40 -8.13
CA PHE A 123 0.93 8.31 -7.68
C PHE A 123 1.82 7.80 -8.82
N ARG A 124 1.27 7.72 -10.02
CA ARG A 124 2.04 7.37 -11.22
C ARG A 124 3.16 8.37 -11.47
N MET A 125 2.83 9.66 -11.54
CA MET A 125 3.83 10.71 -11.77
C MET A 125 4.87 10.76 -10.65
N HIS A 126 4.45 10.51 -9.40
CA HIS A 126 5.35 10.46 -8.25
C HIS A 126 6.37 9.33 -8.40
N GLU A 127 5.93 8.09 -8.67
CA GLU A 127 6.83 6.95 -8.84
C GLU A 127 7.73 7.11 -10.07
N GLU A 128 7.25 7.67 -11.17
CA GLU A 128 8.08 7.96 -12.36
C GLU A 128 9.22 8.94 -12.02
N ARG A 129 8.93 10.02 -11.27
CA ARG A 129 9.95 10.98 -10.82
C ARG A 129 10.91 10.38 -9.80
N ASP A 130 10.42 9.61 -8.84
CA ASP A 130 11.28 8.95 -7.85
C ASP A 130 12.20 7.92 -8.52
N ALA A 131 11.68 7.14 -9.46
CA ALA A 131 12.47 6.19 -10.24
C ALA A 131 13.59 6.89 -11.01
N GLN A 132 13.30 8.00 -11.69
CA GLN A 132 14.32 8.82 -12.38
C GLN A 132 15.38 9.35 -11.39
N ARG A 133 14.95 9.87 -10.24
CA ARG A 133 15.83 10.36 -9.16
C ARG A 133 16.77 9.25 -8.67
N ARG A 134 16.22 8.05 -8.41
CA ARG A 134 17.00 6.90 -7.95
C ARG A 134 18.01 6.46 -9.01
N THR A 135 17.62 6.44 -10.29
CA THR A 135 18.50 6.06 -11.40
C THR A 135 19.66 7.04 -11.55
N GLU A 136 19.38 8.35 -11.52
CA GLU A 136 20.43 9.36 -11.65
C GLU A 136 21.39 9.34 -10.46
N LYS A 137 20.89 9.21 -9.23
CA LYS A 137 21.75 9.09 -8.05
C LYS A 137 22.62 7.83 -8.10
N TYR A 138 22.06 6.71 -8.57
CA TYR A 138 22.84 5.49 -8.77
C TYR A 138 23.96 5.71 -9.78
N ARG A 139 23.65 6.33 -10.93
CA ARG A 139 24.64 6.63 -11.98
C ARG A 139 25.80 7.50 -11.47
N LEU A 140 25.50 8.42 -10.55
CA LEU A 140 26.50 9.34 -9.98
C LEU A 140 27.32 8.73 -8.83
N THR A 141 26.72 7.85 -8.03
CA THR A 141 27.34 7.38 -6.76
C THR A 141 27.71 5.91 -6.76
N GLY A 142 27.20 5.13 -7.72
CA GLY A 142 27.29 3.66 -7.73
C GLY A 142 26.49 2.99 -6.62
N ALA A 143 25.72 3.73 -5.82
CA ALA A 143 24.99 3.21 -4.67
C ALA A 143 23.47 3.28 -4.87
N PRO A 144 22.72 2.22 -4.52
CA PRO A 144 21.26 2.26 -4.56
C PRO A 144 20.72 3.26 -3.53
N VAL A 145 19.71 4.02 -3.93
CA VAL A 145 19.02 4.99 -3.06
C VAL A 145 17.63 4.47 -2.74
N ALA A 146 17.22 4.62 -1.48
CA ALA A 146 15.89 4.24 -1.03
C ALA A 146 14.78 4.96 -1.81
N ARG A 147 13.70 4.23 -2.08
CA ARG A 147 12.45 4.77 -2.63
C ARG A 147 11.85 5.79 -1.67
N ILE A 148 11.27 6.85 -2.21
CA ILE A 148 10.45 7.80 -1.45
C ILE A 148 9.00 7.56 -1.86
N ALA A 149 8.16 7.17 -0.91
CA ALA A 149 6.72 7.04 -1.11
C ALA A 149 6.01 8.38 -0.84
N PRO A 150 4.91 8.70 -1.56
CA PRO A 150 4.10 9.86 -1.23
C PRO A 150 3.43 9.67 0.13
N SER A 151 3.53 10.69 0.99
CA SER A 151 2.85 10.70 2.28
C SER A 151 1.39 11.15 2.16
N ALA A 152 0.61 10.95 3.22
CA ALA A 152 -0.74 11.50 3.32
C ALA A 152 -0.78 13.04 3.18
N ILE A 153 0.25 13.71 3.69
CA ILE A 153 0.39 15.18 3.59
C ILE A 153 0.66 15.58 2.15
N ASP A 154 1.59 14.91 1.46
CA ASP A 154 1.90 15.23 0.05
C ASP A 154 0.67 15.05 -0.85
N TYR A 155 -0.15 14.04 -0.56
CA TYR A 155 -1.37 13.78 -1.31
C TYR A 155 -2.48 14.79 -1.03
N LEU A 156 -2.67 15.17 0.24
CA LEU A 156 -3.58 16.25 0.63
C LEU A 156 -3.16 17.58 -0.03
N GLU A 157 -1.89 17.97 0.08
CA GLU A 157 -1.38 19.20 -0.52
C GLU A 157 -1.58 19.21 -2.04
N HIS A 158 -1.39 18.07 -2.71
CA HIS A 158 -1.70 17.96 -4.14
C HIS A 158 -3.17 18.27 -4.42
N HIS A 159 -4.10 17.74 -3.63
CA HIS A 159 -5.52 18.00 -3.79
C HIS A 159 -5.89 19.46 -3.48
N THR A 160 -5.39 20.03 -2.39
CA THR A 160 -5.63 21.42 -2.00
C THR A 160 -5.12 22.39 -3.07
N ARG A 161 -3.90 22.19 -3.57
CA ARG A 161 -3.32 23.05 -4.64
C ARG A 161 -4.09 23.01 -5.95
N ASN A 162 -4.84 21.93 -6.21
CA ASN A 162 -5.67 21.79 -7.40
C ASN A 162 -7.15 22.14 -7.15
N GLY A 163 -7.50 22.67 -5.98
CA GLY A 163 -8.88 23.03 -5.62
C GLY A 163 -9.82 21.82 -5.56
N LEU A 164 -9.29 20.62 -5.33
CA LEU A 164 -10.08 19.38 -5.27
C LEU A 164 -10.68 19.13 -3.88
N VAL A 165 -10.11 19.75 -2.85
CA VAL A 165 -10.46 19.53 -1.44
C VAL A 165 -10.19 20.83 -0.67
N ASP A 166 -11.02 21.09 0.34
CA ASP A 166 -10.86 22.22 1.26
C ASP A 166 -9.57 22.12 2.09
N GLU A 167 -9.03 23.26 2.50
CA GLU A 167 -7.80 23.34 3.31
C GLU A 167 -7.93 22.67 4.68
N ASP A 168 -9.15 22.54 5.21
CA ASP A 168 -9.44 21.94 6.51
C ASP A 168 -9.83 20.46 6.43
N SER A 169 -9.71 19.84 5.26
CA SER A 169 -9.98 18.41 5.09
C SER A 169 -9.04 17.53 5.91
N VAL A 170 -9.61 16.45 6.42
CA VAL A 170 -8.91 15.42 7.19
C VAL A 170 -7.84 14.68 6.37
N GLY A 171 -7.92 14.71 5.03
CA GLY A 171 -6.90 14.11 4.16
C GLY A 171 -7.27 14.12 2.67
N GLY A 172 -6.53 13.33 1.89
CA GLY A 172 -6.78 13.17 0.45
C GLY A 172 -8.11 12.45 0.16
N MET A 173 -8.55 12.43 -1.11
CA MET A 173 -9.83 11.82 -1.51
C MET A 173 -9.65 10.40 -2.02
N TYR A 174 -10.54 9.51 -1.58
CA TYR A 174 -10.49 8.08 -1.88
C TYR A 174 -11.82 7.60 -2.44
N GLU A 175 -11.76 6.82 -3.52
CA GLU A 175 -12.93 6.13 -4.06
C GLU A 175 -13.17 4.85 -3.29
N ARG A 176 -14.45 4.49 -3.12
CA ARG A 176 -14.90 3.31 -2.40
C ARG A 176 -15.60 2.37 -3.37
N TYR A 177 -15.18 1.11 -3.38
CA TYR A 177 -15.71 0.07 -4.27
C TYR A 177 -16.21 -1.12 -3.47
N VAL A 178 -17.51 -1.39 -3.56
CA VAL A 178 -18.15 -2.60 -3.03
C VAL A 178 -17.93 -3.74 -4.01
N LEU A 179 -17.34 -4.84 -3.51
CA LEU A 179 -16.96 -6.01 -4.30
C LEU A 179 -18.01 -7.13 -4.22
N PHE A 180 -18.71 -7.24 -3.08
CA PHE A 180 -19.78 -8.20 -2.86
C PHE A 180 -21.00 -7.55 -2.21
N ASP A 181 -22.17 -8.10 -2.46
CA ASP A 181 -23.42 -7.60 -1.89
C ASP A 181 -23.56 -7.99 -0.41
N TYR A 182 -23.01 -7.15 0.47
CA TYR A 182 -23.08 -7.35 1.93
C TYR A 182 -23.82 -6.22 2.65
N LEU A 183 -24.13 -5.13 1.95
CA LEU A 183 -24.85 -4.00 2.52
C LEU A 183 -26.34 -4.33 2.60
N PRO A 184 -27.06 -3.90 3.65
CA PRO A 184 -28.49 -4.14 3.76
C PRO A 184 -29.20 -3.50 2.57
N ASN A 185 -29.85 -4.34 1.77
CA ASN A 185 -30.62 -3.90 0.62
C ASN A 185 -32.10 -3.78 1.02
N VAL A 186 -32.73 -2.66 0.64
CA VAL A 186 -34.18 -2.50 0.82
C VAL A 186 -34.86 -3.49 -0.12
N ALA A 187 -35.86 -4.23 0.36
CA ALA A 187 -36.52 -5.29 -0.41
C ALA A 187 -36.89 -4.82 -1.83
N GLY A 188 -36.23 -5.40 -2.84
CA GLY A 188 -36.46 -5.12 -4.26
C GLY A 188 -35.42 -4.23 -4.96
N ALA A 189 -34.46 -3.63 -4.24
CA ALA A 189 -33.39 -2.87 -4.89
C ALA A 189 -32.28 -3.80 -5.44
N ALA A 190 -31.54 -3.32 -6.45
CA ALA A 190 -30.41 -4.06 -7.00
C ALA A 190 -29.22 -4.08 -6.02
N PRO A 191 -28.36 -5.11 -6.04
CA PRO A 191 -27.11 -5.14 -5.29
C PRO A 191 -26.29 -3.87 -5.48
N ILE A 192 -25.77 -3.30 -4.39
CA ILE A 192 -24.88 -2.14 -4.46
C ILE A 192 -23.47 -2.65 -4.76
N LEU A 193 -23.15 -2.82 -6.04
CA LEU A 193 -21.83 -3.25 -6.52
C LEU A 193 -21.10 -2.12 -7.23
N GLY A 194 -19.77 -2.10 -7.11
CA GLY A 194 -18.92 -1.09 -7.73
C GLY A 194 -18.78 0.16 -6.87
N GLN A 195 -18.62 1.31 -7.51
CA GLN A 195 -18.35 2.57 -6.82
C GLN A 195 -19.56 3.00 -5.99
N ILE A 196 -19.35 3.30 -4.71
CA ILE A 196 -20.39 3.80 -3.82
C ILE A 196 -20.12 5.27 -3.43
N GLY A 197 -21.12 6.11 -3.70
CA GLY A 197 -21.05 7.54 -3.46
C GLY A 197 -19.91 8.25 -4.23
N GLY A 198 -19.64 9.50 -3.85
CA GLY A 198 -18.46 10.22 -4.31
C GLY A 198 -17.19 9.80 -3.55
N PRO A 199 -16.01 10.28 -3.97
CA PRO A 199 -14.79 10.16 -3.19
C PRO A 199 -14.98 10.74 -1.78
N ALA A 200 -14.34 10.14 -0.78
CA ALA A 200 -14.39 10.58 0.61
C ALA A 200 -12.99 10.86 1.16
N PRO A 201 -12.85 11.84 2.08
CA PRO A 201 -11.55 12.19 2.63
C PRO A 201 -11.08 11.16 3.65
N TRP A 202 -9.80 10.80 3.61
CA TRP A 202 -9.18 9.91 4.60
C TRP A 202 -7.75 10.38 4.91
N HIS A 203 -7.41 10.40 6.21
CA HIS A 203 -6.14 10.93 6.74
C HIS A 203 -4.95 9.99 6.58
N GLY A 204 -5.21 8.72 6.29
CA GLY A 204 -4.18 7.69 6.39
C GLY A 204 -3.24 7.63 5.19
N ASP A 205 -2.28 6.71 5.31
CA ASP A 205 -1.23 6.53 4.31
C ASP A 205 -1.84 6.05 2.97
N PRO A 206 -1.72 6.84 1.88
CA PRO A 206 -2.29 6.45 0.59
C PRO A 206 -1.68 5.15 0.04
N MET A 207 -0.42 4.84 0.38
CA MET A 207 0.22 3.61 -0.04
C MET A 207 -0.33 2.39 0.70
N ALA A 208 -0.82 2.55 1.95
CA ALA A 208 -1.53 1.49 2.65
C ALA A 208 -2.85 1.14 1.95
N ALA A 209 -3.59 2.15 1.49
CA ALA A 209 -4.80 1.95 0.69
C ALA A 209 -4.49 1.30 -0.68
N LEU A 210 -3.44 1.75 -1.37
CA LEU A 210 -3.00 1.14 -2.63
C LEU A 210 -2.56 -0.31 -2.46
N ARG A 211 -1.77 -0.64 -1.43
CA ARG A 211 -1.40 -2.01 -1.08
C ARG A 211 -2.63 -2.90 -0.96
N ARG A 212 -3.65 -2.42 -0.25
CA ARG A 212 -4.90 -3.16 -0.07
C ARG A 212 -5.65 -3.34 -1.38
N ALA A 213 -5.73 -2.30 -2.21
CA ALA A 213 -6.37 -2.36 -3.51
C ALA A 213 -5.63 -3.29 -4.48
N PHE A 214 -4.29 -3.30 -4.48
CA PHE A 214 -3.48 -4.21 -5.30
C PHE A 214 -3.65 -5.68 -4.94
N ALA A 215 -3.87 -5.97 -3.66
CA ALA A 215 -4.19 -7.32 -3.19
C ALA A 215 -5.59 -7.77 -3.67
N ALA A 216 -6.57 -6.86 -3.70
CA ALA A 216 -7.94 -7.18 -4.14
C ALA A 216 -8.12 -7.16 -5.67
N SER A 217 -7.29 -6.40 -6.40
CA SER A 217 -7.43 -6.21 -7.85
C SER A 217 -7.15 -7.46 -8.66
N SER A 218 -6.40 -8.43 -8.12
CA SER A 218 -6.09 -9.70 -8.78
C SER A 218 -7.29 -10.63 -8.93
N SER A 219 -8.40 -10.42 -8.21
CA SER A 219 -9.51 -11.40 -8.22
C SER A 219 -10.91 -10.81 -8.05
N SER A 220 -11.10 -9.63 -7.46
CA SER A 220 -12.41 -9.28 -6.88
C SER A 220 -13.04 -7.95 -7.34
N ILE A 221 -12.34 -7.09 -8.09
CA ILE A 221 -12.95 -5.87 -8.64
C ILE A 221 -13.84 -6.22 -9.85
N PRO A 222 -15.17 -5.95 -9.81
CA PRO A 222 -16.09 -6.24 -10.90
C PRO A 222 -15.65 -5.61 -12.22
N SER A 223 -15.82 -6.33 -13.32
CA SER A 223 -15.35 -5.91 -14.66
C SER A 223 -16.28 -4.92 -15.38
N GLY A 224 -17.33 -4.40 -14.71
CA GLY A 224 -18.28 -3.44 -15.28
C GLY A 224 -17.70 -2.04 -15.50
N SER A 225 -18.44 -0.99 -15.13
CA SER A 225 -17.99 0.42 -15.24
C SER A 225 -16.67 0.72 -14.51
N SER A 226 -16.20 -0.16 -13.63
CA SER A 226 -14.92 -0.12 -12.92
C SER A 226 -13.72 -0.67 -13.69
N TRP A 227 -13.88 -1.20 -14.91
CA TRP A 227 -12.75 -1.80 -15.65
C TRP A 227 -11.60 -0.82 -15.89
N ARG A 228 -11.92 0.46 -16.15
CA ARG A 228 -10.92 1.52 -16.37
C ARG A 228 -10.10 1.74 -15.10
N ARG A 229 -10.75 1.86 -13.94
CA ARG A 229 -10.07 1.99 -12.66
C ARG A 229 -9.25 0.76 -12.30
N LYS A 230 -9.77 -0.43 -12.57
CA LYS A 230 -9.02 -1.68 -12.41
C LYS A 230 -7.76 -1.69 -13.28
N LYS A 231 -7.86 -1.26 -14.54
CA LYS A 231 -6.70 -1.13 -15.44
C LYS A 231 -5.67 -0.14 -14.90
N GLU A 232 -6.10 1.06 -14.47
CA GLU A 232 -5.22 2.07 -13.88
C GLU A 232 -4.49 1.54 -12.63
N LEU A 233 -5.19 0.80 -11.76
CA LEU A 233 -4.58 0.16 -10.59
C LEU A 233 -3.55 -0.91 -10.96
N VAL A 234 -3.85 -1.75 -11.96
CA VAL A 234 -2.93 -2.79 -12.45
C VAL A 234 -1.68 -2.15 -13.06
N GLU A 235 -1.85 -1.13 -13.90
CA GLU A 235 -0.72 -0.38 -14.48
C GLU A 235 0.14 0.26 -13.39
N LEU A 236 -0.48 0.87 -12.38
CA LEU A 236 0.25 1.45 -11.25
C LEU A 236 1.00 0.39 -10.45
N ARG A 237 0.37 -0.76 -10.17
CA ARG A 237 1.02 -1.89 -9.49
C ARG A 237 2.26 -2.37 -10.26
N LEU A 238 2.12 -2.57 -11.57
CA LEU A 238 3.22 -3.00 -12.44
C LEU A 238 4.37 -1.98 -12.46
N LEU A 239 4.05 -0.67 -12.40
CA LEU A 239 5.07 0.37 -12.30
C LEU A 239 5.90 0.23 -11.02
N TYR A 240 5.26 0.05 -9.86
CA TYR A 240 5.95 -0.15 -8.58
C TYR A 240 6.77 -1.46 -8.55
N GLU A 241 6.29 -2.53 -9.18
CA GLU A 241 7.02 -3.82 -9.25
C GLU A 241 8.22 -3.73 -10.21
N LYS A 242 8.07 -3.06 -11.36
CA LYS A 242 9.13 -2.93 -12.39
C LYS A 242 10.35 -2.17 -11.89
N THR A 243 10.13 -1.06 -11.18
CA THR A 243 11.23 -0.21 -10.71
C THR A 243 12.12 -0.91 -9.70
N ASP A 244 11.61 -1.93 -8.98
CA ASP A 244 12.41 -2.74 -8.06
C ASP A 244 13.25 -3.82 -8.75
N MET A 245 12.83 -4.30 -9.93
CA MET A 245 13.61 -5.28 -10.70
C MET A 245 14.80 -4.65 -11.42
N SER A 246 14.69 -3.39 -11.84
CA SER A 246 15.75 -2.70 -12.59
C SER A 246 17.05 -2.56 -11.78
N TYR A 247 16.97 -2.28 -10.48
CA TYR A 247 18.17 -2.16 -9.63
C TYR A 247 18.81 -3.52 -9.34
N LYS A 248 18.00 -4.55 -9.07
CA LYS A 248 18.52 -5.91 -8.86
C LYS A 248 19.26 -6.44 -10.08
N ALA A 249 18.76 -6.14 -11.29
CA ALA A 249 19.45 -6.50 -12.53
C ALA A 249 20.80 -5.77 -12.66
N ILE A 250 20.86 -4.48 -12.33
CA ILE A 250 22.11 -3.70 -12.38
C ILE A 250 23.10 -4.19 -11.30
N ASP A 251 22.67 -4.45 -10.08
CA ASP A 251 23.53 -4.94 -9.00
C ASP A 251 24.06 -6.35 -9.30
N ASN A 252 23.25 -7.22 -9.91
CA ASN A 252 23.70 -8.53 -10.37
C ASN A 252 24.77 -8.42 -11.46
N LEU A 253 24.57 -7.54 -12.45
CA LEU A 253 25.56 -7.26 -13.50
C LEU A 253 26.86 -6.70 -12.91
N ALA A 254 26.77 -5.76 -11.96
CA ALA A 254 27.94 -5.19 -11.29
C ALA A 254 28.71 -6.23 -10.46
N SER A 255 27.99 -7.16 -9.82
CA SER A 255 28.57 -8.26 -9.04
C SER A 255 29.24 -9.31 -9.91
N GLU A 256 28.67 -9.64 -11.08
CA GLU A 256 29.28 -10.54 -12.06
C GLU A 256 30.57 -9.97 -12.66
N VAL A 257 30.64 -8.66 -12.88
CA VAL A 257 31.86 -7.98 -13.37
C VAL A 257 32.99 -7.99 -12.32
N GLN A 258 32.66 -7.99 -11.03
CA GLN A 258 33.67 -8.00 -9.94
C GLN A 258 34.21 -9.40 -9.60
N LEU A 259 33.52 -10.47 -9.99
CA LEU A 259 33.87 -11.86 -9.67
C LEU A 259 34.75 -12.58 -10.72
N SER A 260 35.41 -11.85 -11.63
CA SER A 260 36.42 -12.42 -12.53
C SER A 260 37.85 -12.05 -12.10
N PRO A 261 38.48 -12.78 -11.14
CA PRO A 261 39.85 -12.54 -10.71
C PRO A 261 40.90 -13.41 -11.42
N ASP A 262 40.68 -13.80 -12.69
CA ASP A 262 41.69 -14.49 -13.51
C ASP A 262 41.99 -13.70 -14.79
N ASN A 263 42.60 -12.52 -14.63
CA ASN A 263 43.34 -11.87 -15.71
C ASN A 263 44.83 -12.17 -15.54
N ASP A 264 45.24 -13.32 -16.07
CA ASP A 264 46.65 -13.64 -16.34
C ASP A 264 47.23 -12.57 -17.30
N PRO A 265 48.27 -11.82 -16.89
CA PRO A 265 48.85 -10.74 -17.71
C PRO A 265 49.66 -11.22 -18.93
N ARG A 266 49.50 -12.47 -19.39
CA ARG A 266 50.23 -13.02 -20.55
C ARG A 266 49.40 -13.37 -21.79
N SER A 267 48.12 -13.02 -21.84
CA SER A 267 47.30 -13.25 -23.03
C SER A 267 47.04 -11.94 -23.79
N GLU A 268 47.96 -11.56 -24.69
CA GLU A 268 47.66 -10.65 -25.79
C GLU A 268 46.61 -11.29 -26.72
N ARG A 269 45.33 -11.09 -26.42
CA ARG A 269 44.26 -11.07 -27.43
C ARG A 269 43.27 -9.98 -27.10
N THR A 270 43.30 -8.96 -27.93
CA THR A 270 42.31 -7.90 -28.06
C THR A 270 40.93 -8.51 -28.30
N THR A 271 40.10 -8.59 -27.26
CA THR A 271 38.66 -8.73 -27.41
C THR A 271 38.01 -7.47 -26.85
N CYS A 272 37.70 -6.54 -27.76
CA CYS A 272 36.76 -5.46 -27.50
C CYS A 272 35.39 -6.10 -27.21
N TRP A 273 35.00 -6.15 -25.93
CA TRP A 273 33.61 -6.35 -25.56
C TRP A 273 32.86 -5.03 -25.79
N PHE A 274 32.37 -4.85 -27.02
CA PHE A 274 31.32 -3.88 -27.29
C PHE A 274 30.02 -4.43 -26.69
N VAL A 275 29.65 -3.96 -25.50
CA VAL A 275 28.31 -4.21 -24.95
C VAL A 275 27.38 -3.13 -25.50
N GLU A 276 26.63 -3.44 -26.55
CA GLU A 276 25.55 -2.58 -27.04
C GLU A 276 24.38 -2.63 -26.05
N ILE A 277 24.12 -1.52 -25.37
CA ILE A 277 22.92 -1.31 -24.55
C ILE A 277 21.85 -0.68 -25.45
N TRP A 278 20.82 -1.45 -25.80
CA TRP A 278 19.63 -0.92 -26.47
C TRP A 278 18.67 -0.31 -25.42
N VAL A 279 18.75 1.01 -25.22
CA VAL A 279 17.68 1.78 -24.58
C VAL A 279 16.85 2.43 -25.68
N SER A 280 15.60 2.00 -25.83
CA SER A 280 14.65 2.65 -26.72
C SER A 280 14.29 4.03 -26.14
N ILE A 281 14.90 5.08 -26.70
CA ILE A 281 14.53 6.47 -26.43
C ILE A 281 13.46 6.84 -27.45
N SER A 282 12.22 7.01 -27.00
CA SER A 282 11.19 7.66 -27.81
C SER A 282 11.58 9.13 -27.98
N THR A 283 11.95 9.52 -29.19
CA THR A 283 12.30 10.90 -29.54
C THR A 283 11.05 11.77 -29.54
N TRP A 284 11.04 12.79 -28.69
CA TRP A 284 10.14 13.94 -28.80
C TRP A 284 10.77 14.94 -29.78
N THR A 285 10.08 15.30 -30.84
CA THR A 285 10.50 16.38 -31.75
C THR A 285 10.01 17.72 -31.19
N PHE A 286 10.94 18.54 -30.72
CA PHE A 286 10.71 19.99 -30.56
C PHE A 286 11.05 20.68 -31.86
N SER A 287 10.09 21.41 -32.43
CA SER A 287 10.33 22.32 -33.56
C SER A 287 10.67 23.71 -33.01
N CYS A 288 11.89 24.18 -33.26
CA CYS A 288 12.24 25.60 -33.14
C CYS A 288 12.74 26.07 -34.50
N SER A 289 12.11 27.14 -34.98
CA SER A 289 12.40 27.81 -36.24
C SER A 289 13.77 28.50 -36.23
N SER A 290 14.37 28.56 -37.41
CA SER A 290 15.50 29.40 -37.86
C SER A 290 16.92 29.10 -37.33
N GLY A 291 17.68 28.33 -38.11
CA GLY A 291 19.15 28.19 -38.04
C GLY A 291 19.68 27.05 -38.92
N PRO A 292 20.88 27.11 -39.50
CA PRO A 292 21.25 26.34 -40.70
C PRO A 292 21.41 24.82 -40.43
N SER A 293 20.90 24.05 -41.39
CA SER A 293 20.82 22.59 -41.38
C SER A 293 22.21 21.92 -41.45
N LEU A 294 22.59 21.20 -40.40
CA LEU A 294 23.67 20.20 -40.44
C LEU A 294 23.06 18.83 -40.72
N THR A 295 23.30 18.31 -41.92
CA THR A 295 22.89 16.96 -42.34
C THR A 295 23.88 15.93 -41.78
N LEU A 296 23.51 15.25 -40.70
CA LEU A 296 24.21 14.03 -40.26
C LEU A 296 23.65 12.83 -41.03
N LYS A 297 24.46 12.22 -41.91
CA LYS A 297 24.15 10.91 -42.50
C LYS A 297 24.51 9.83 -41.47
N VAL A 298 23.52 9.06 -41.02
CA VAL A 298 23.72 7.83 -40.25
C VAL A 298 23.52 6.66 -41.20
N PRO A 299 24.45 5.68 -41.28
CA PRO A 299 24.29 4.52 -42.15
C PRO A 299 23.19 3.59 -41.63
N LEU A 300 22.35 3.13 -42.55
CA LEU A 300 21.31 2.13 -42.33
C LEU A 300 21.93 0.73 -42.46
N PHE A 301 21.96 -0.05 -41.37
CA PHE A 301 22.23 -1.48 -41.45
C PHE A 301 20.91 -2.26 -41.38
N ILE A 302 20.60 -2.96 -42.47
CA ILE A 302 19.53 -3.96 -42.56
C ILE A 302 20.21 -5.33 -42.41
N PHE A 303 19.69 -6.20 -41.55
CA PHE A 303 20.11 -7.61 -41.49
C PHE A 303 18.92 -8.53 -41.78
N PHE A 304 19.18 -9.53 -42.62
CA PHE A 304 18.33 -10.67 -42.97
C PHE A 304 18.24 -11.68 -41.82
#